data_AF-A0A9X0BEB2-F1
#
_entry.id   AF-A0A9X0BEB2-F1
#
_cell.length_a   1.000
_cell.length_b   1.000
_cell.length_c   1.000
_cell.angle_alpha   90.00
_cell.angle_beta   90.00
_cell.angle_gamma   90.00
#
_symmetry.space_group_name_H-M   'P 1'
#
loop_
_entity.id
_entity.type
_entity.pdbx_description
1 polymer ?
#
loop_
_entity_poly.entity_id
_entity_poly.type
_entity_poly.pdbx_seq_one_letter_code
_entity_poly.pdbx_strand_id
1 'polypeptide(L)'
;MSRIFKRGGEKFGKAKQILKERGESFRRRFERGFEGIEEVRVGTGRGADDPIPPLRFQNSTGVLIDKRQNAPRDWDPNDNDIDENDLDAMIQRCNERINDNILPQVWRDKLKECLEMKVEMEALVKSERRGLSMHVIERLKRLEAVKKALLENGDKYKSIPNIDKIMDSYRSGTYKWEHGTATYWSKGSLIAGPKRFDDNELLRLSTQNDSDNGFWLELVTLQFRTPGSTVAIGVNLNHIDDTGSGNITCFESDVDKIVAISGVKAPFCFTGVARTVGGDVVSITIVLEVALVGPDGNAVTQWSRWPVVVHGGTASGQSETCRAILTTNGIHRNST
;
A
#
# COMPACT_ATOMS: atom_id res chain seq x y z
N MET A 1 13.90 27.81 -32.80
CA MET A 1 13.63 27.07 -31.54
C MET A 1 12.16 26.72 -31.27
N SER A 2 11.17 27.17 -32.05
CA SER A 2 9.73 26.96 -31.77
C SER A 2 9.13 25.60 -32.24
N ARG A 3 9.76 24.88 -33.18
CA ARG A 3 9.23 23.60 -33.71
C ARG A 3 9.60 22.34 -32.91
N ILE A 4 10.64 22.39 -32.07
CA ILE A 4 11.12 21.23 -31.30
C ILE A 4 10.26 20.99 -30.05
N PHE A 5 9.74 22.06 -29.43
CA PHE A 5 8.86 21.95 -28.25
C PHE A 5 7.46 21.41 -28.58
N LYS A 6 6.91 21.65 -29.78
CA LYS A 6 5.57 21.14 -30.16
C LYS A 6 5.54 19.61 -30.34
N ARG A 7 6.63 18.98 -30.80
CA ARG A 7 6.69 17.52 -31.00
C ARG A 7 6.82 16.71 -29.70
N GLY A 8 7.29 17.33 -28.61
CA GLY A 8 7.38 16.70 -27.29
C GLY A 8 6.02 16.54 -26.62
N GLY A 9 5.14 17.54 -26.76
CA GLY A 9 3.80 17.55 -26.13
C GLY A 9 2.83 16.50 -26.71
N GLU A 10 2.84 16.29 -28.03
CA GLU A 10 1.97 15.29 -28.68
C GLU A 10 2.32 13.85 -28.30
N LYS A 11 3.62 13.53 -28.15
CA LYS A 11 4.06 12.20 -27.74
C LYS A 11 3.70 11.89 -26.29
N PHE A 12 3.78 12.90 -25.40
CA PHE A 12 3.38 12.77 -24.00
C PHE A 12 1.86 12.63 -23.83
N GLY A 13 1.07 13.34 -24.64
CA GLY A 13 -0.39 13.21 -24.65
C GLY A 13 -0.87 11.81 -25.03
N LYS A 14 -0.29 11.21 -26.09
CA LYS A 14 -0.62 9.84 -26.52
C LYS A 14 -0.23 8.78 -25.47
N ALA A 15 0.90 8.94 -24.79
CA ALA A 15 1.33 7.99 -23.75
C ALA A 15 0.38 8.00 -22.52
N LYS A 16 -0.07 9.18 -22.09
CA LYS A 16 -1.07 9.31 -21.00
C LYS A 16 -2.43 8.71 -21.37
N GLN A 17 -2.86 8.91 -22.61
CA GLN A 17 -4.11 8.34 -23.13
C GLN A 17 -4.08 6.80 -23.12
N ILE A 18 -2.97 6.21 -23.60
CA ILE A 18 -2.79 4.76 -23.65
C ILE A 18 -2.76 4.14 -22.24
N LEU A 19 -2.12 4.81 -21.27
CA LEU A 19 -2.08 4.34 -19.88
C LEU A 19 -3.47 4.39 -19.21
N LYS A 20 -4.25 5.45 -19.48
CA LYS A 20 -5.64 5.56 -18.99
C LYS A 20 -6.54 4.48 -19.59
N GLU A 21 -6.45 4.25 -20.89
CA GLU A 21 -7.24 3.23 -21.60
C GLU A 21 -6.86 1.80 -21.16
N ARG A 22 -5.58 1.56 -20.84
CA ARG A 22 -5.11 0.27 -20.28
C ARG A 22 -5.59 0.03 -18.85
N GLY A 23 -5.54 1.04 -17.98
CA GLY A 23 -6.08 0.95 -16.61
C GLY A 23 -7.59 0.72 -16.57
N GLU A 24 -8.35 1.39 -17.44
CA GLU A 24 -9.80 1.18 -17.55
C GLU A 24 -10.18 -0.18 -18.16
N SER A 25 -9.35 -0.73 -19.06
CA SER A 25 -9.51 -2.07 -19.63
C SER A 25 -9.24 -3.16 -18.60
N PHE A 26 -8.22 -2.95 -17.76
CA PHE A 26 -7.90 -3.81 -16.60
C PHE A 26 -9.06 -3.83 -15.60
N ARG A 27 -9.56 -2.65 -15.19
CA ARG A 27 -10.72 -2.52 -14.30
C ARG A 27 -11.96 -3.24 -14.82
N ARG A 28 -12.30 -3.05 -16.12
CA ARG A 28 -13.43 -3.72 -16.77
C ARG A 28 -13.27 -5.23 -16.97
N ARG A 29 -12.05 -5.78 -16.92
CA ARG A 29 -11.82 -7.24 -16.94
C ARG A 29 -11.90 -7.84 -15.55
N PHE A 30 -11.38 -7.12 -14.56
CA PHE A 30 -11.43 -7.51 -13.16
C PHE A 30 -12.88 -7.53 -12.63
N GLU A 31 -13.67 -6.49 -12.93
CA GLU A 31 -15.08 -6.39 -12.51
C GLU A 31 -15.98 -7.46 -13.18
N ARG A 32 -15.66 -7.91 -14.39
CA ARG A 32 -16.41 -8.98 -15.09
C ARG A 32 -16.03 -10.40 -14.63
N GLY A 33 -14.93 -10.57 -13.90
CA GLY A 33 -14.54 -11.86 -13.32
C GLY A 33 -15.27 -12.21 -12.02
N PHE A 34 -15.96 -11.25 -11.41
CA PHE A 34 -16.54 -11.36 -10.06
C PHE A 34 -18.06 -11.56 -10.02
N GLU A 35 -18.77 -11.48 -11.15
CA GLU A 35 -20.19 -11.83 -11.21
C GLU A 35 -20.36 -13.36 -11.18
N GLY A 36 -20.31 -13.95 -9.97
CA GLY A 36 -20.69 -15.35 -9.76
C GLY A 36 -19.96 -16.15 -8.68
N ILE A 37 -19.32 -15.51 -7.68
CA ILE A 37 -18.62 -16.23 -6.60
C ILE A 37 -19.41 -16.11 -5.29
N GLU A 38 -20.02 -17.21 -4.83
CA GLU A 38 -20.54 -17.37 -3.47
C GLU A 38 -19.39 -17.37 -2.44
N GLU A 39 -19.68 -16.87 -1.23
CA GLU A 39 -18.79 -16.70 -0.06
C GLU A 39 -17.63 -17.71 0.04
N VAL A 40 -16.40 -17.22 -0.11
CA VAL A 40 -15.18 -17.95 0.29
C VAL A 40 -14.63 -17.31 1.57
N ARG A 41 -14.60 -18.11 2.65
CA ARG A 41 -13.97 -17.74 3.93
C ARG A 41 -12.46 -17.61 3.73
N VAL A 42 -11.89 -16.46 4.13
CA VAL A 42 -10.45 -16.20 4.16
C VAL A 42 -9.87 -16.74 5.47
N GLY A 43 -8.95 -17.70 5.38
CA GLY A 43 -8.25 -18.29 6.53
C GLY A 43 -7.01 -17.51 6.95
N THR A 44 -6.84 -17.33 8.25
CA THR A 44 -5.69 -16.72 8.92
C THR A 44 -4.57 -17.76 9.13
N GLY A 45 -3.35 -17.48 8.67
CA GLY A 45 -2.08 -18.02 9.21
C GLY A 45 -1.83 -19.52 9.09
N ARG A 46 -0.77 -19.89 8.36
CA ARG A 46 -0.32 -21.28 8.17
C ARG A 46 0.07 -21.95 9.49
N GLY A 47 -0.73 -22.93 9.93
CA GLY A 47 -0.42 -23.81 11.06
C GLY A 47 0.22 -25.11 10.57
N ALA A 48 0.82 -25.88 11.47
CA ALA A 48 1.46 -27.16 11.15
C ALA A 48 0.50 -28.25 10.61
N ASP A 49 -0.81 -27.98 10.61
CA ASP A 49 -1.90 -28.84 10.11
C ASP A 49 -2.54 -28.30 8.82
N ASP A 50 -1.85 -27.42 8.07
CA ASP A 50 -2.37 -26.91 6.81
C ASP A 50 -2.66 -28.06 5.82
N PRO A 51 -3.81 -28.02 5.11
CA PRO A 51 -4.11 -29.00 4.09
C PRO A 51 -2.98 -29.00 3.06
N ILE A 52 -2.52 -30.20 2.72
CA ILE A 52 -1.54 -30.46 1.66
C ILE A 52 -1.86 -29.52 0.49
N PRO A 53 -0.90 -28.70 0.01
CA PRO A 53 -1.11 -27.82 -1.13
C PRO A 53 -1.81 -28.61 -2.23
N PRO A 54 -2.91 -28.11 -2.82
CA PRO A 54 -3.67 -28.89 -3.79
C PRO A 54 -2.71 -29.43 -4.84
N LEU A 55 -2.69 -30.77 -4.97
CA LEU A 55 -1.83 -31.48 -5.91
C LEU A 55 -1.91 -30.79 -7.26
N ARG A 56 -0.75 -30.45 -7.83
CA ARG A 56 -0.65 -29.82 -9.15
C ARG A 56 -1.58 -30.55 -10.13
N PHE A 57 -2.66 -29.89 -10.55
CA PHE A 57 -3.50 -30.42 -11.60
C PHE A 57 -2.71 -30.48 -12.90
N GLN A 58 -2.41 -31.68 -13.37
CA GLN A 58 -1.83 -31.95 -14.68
C GLN A 58 -2.94 -32.37 -15.63
N ASN A 59 -3.05 -31.67 -16.76
CA ASN A 59 -4.00 -32.03 -17.80
C ASN A 59 -3.49 -33.24 -18.59
N SER A 60 -3.74 -34.45 -18.08
CA SER A 60 -3.31 -35.71 -18.68
C SER A 60 -3.91 -35.98 -20.06
N THR A 61 -5.01 -35.30 -20.41
CA THR A 61 -5.67 -35.46 -21.72
C THR A 61 -4.97 -34.68 -22.84
N GLY A 62 -4.16 -33.67 -22.51
CA GLY A 62 -3.54 -32.76 -23.47
C GLY A 62 -4.51 -31.85 -24.22
N VAL A 63 -5.83 -32.01 -24.02
CA VAL A 63 -6.87 -31.21 -24.67
C VAL A 63 -6.82 -29.77 -24.17
N LEU A 64 -6.91 -28.81 -25.08
CA LEU A 64 -6.91 -27.39 -24.72
C LEU A 64 -8.14 -27.02 -23.88
N ILE A 65 -7.88 -26.51 -22.67
CA ILE A 65 -8.87 -25.92 -21.79
C ILE A 65 -8.77 -24.41 -21.95
N ASP A 66 -9.49 -23.83 -22.90
CA ASP A 66 -9.46 -22.40 -23.21
C ASP A 66 -10.50 -21.56 -22.42
N LYS A 67 -11.45 -22.23 -21.74
CA LYS A 67 -12.51 -21.58 -20.96
C LYS A 67 -12.57 -22.14 -19.55
N ARG A 68 -12.82 -21.27 -18.56
CA ARG A 68 -12.87 -21.63 -17.14
C ARG A 68 -13.87 -22.76 -16.85
N GLN A 69 -15.02 -22.74 -17.52
CA GLN A 69 -16.07 -23.76 -17.40
C GLN A 69 -15.63 -25.17 -17.85
N ASN A 70 -14.55 -25.28 -18.62
CA ASN A 70 -13.99 -26.56 -19.08
C ASN A 70 -12.87 -27.06 -18.15
N ALA A 71 -12.46 -26.26 -17.16
CA ALA A 71 -11.46 -26.65 -16.19
C ALA A 71 -12.09 -27.54 -15.10
N PRO A 72 -11.30 -28.38 -14.40
CA PRO A 72 -11.80 -29.19 -13.30
C PRO A 72 -12.49 -28.33 -12.24
N ARG A 73 -13.57 -28.85 -11.67
CA ARG A 73 -14.41 -28.11 -10.71
C ARG A 73 -13.63 -27.72 -9.44
N ASP A 74 -12.68 -28.54 -9.04
CA ASP A 74 -11.79 -28.40 -7.89
C ASP A 74 -10.50 -27.63 -8.18
N TRP A 75 -10.27 -27.21 -9.43
CA TRP A 75 -9.08 -26.44 -9.78
C TRP A 75 -9.26 -24.95 -9.41
N ASP A 76 -8.37 -24.40 -8.59
CA ASP A 76 -8.34 -22.98 -8.24
C ASP A 76 -7.60 -22.16 -9.32
N PRO A 77 -8.23 -21.18 -9.98
CA PRO A 77 -7.56 -20.39 -11.02
C PRO A 77 -6.55 -19.38 -10.45
N ASN A 78 -6.58 -19.15 -9.13
CA ASN A 78 -5.68 -18.20 -8.49
C ASN A 78 -4.33 -18.82 -8.12
N ASP A 79 -4.25 -20.16 -8.03
CA ASP A 79 -3.07 -20.90 -7.56
C ASP A 79 -2.53 -20.30 -6.24
N ASN A 80 -3.41 -20.22 -5.23
CA ASN A 80 -3.11 -19.66 -3.90
C ASN A 80 -2.10 -20.49 -3.08
N ASP A 81 -1.53 -21.55 -3.67
CA ASP A 81 -0.54 -22.43 -3.05
C ASP A 81 0.88 -21.87 -3.12
N ILE A 82 1.14 -20.92 -4.03
CA ILE A 82 2.41 -20.21 -4.17
C ILE A 82 2.32 -18.85 -3.47
N ASP A 83 3.41 -18.44 -2.80
CA ASP A 83 3.54 -17.07 -2.29
C ASP A 83 3.56 -16.10 -3.47
N GLU A 84 2.64 -15.14 -3.51
CA GLU A 84 2.54 -14.12 -4.55
C GLU A 84 3.83 -13.29 -4.71
N ASN A 85 4.67 -13.23 -3.67
CA ASN A 85 5.95 -12.53 -3.68
C ASN A 85 7.10 -13.39 -4.23
N ASP A 86 6.92 -14.70 -4.37
CA ASP A 86 7.90 -15.59 -5.03
C ASP A 86 7.68 -15.56 -6.54
N LEU A 87 8.18 -14.49 -7.18
CA LEU A 87 8.06 -14.29 -8.62
C LEU A 87 8.66 -15.45 -9.43
N ASP A 88 9.68 -16.14 -8.91
CA ASP A 88 10.30 -17.26 -9.61
C ASP A 88 9.37 -18.48 -9.63
N ALA A 89 8.77 -18.81 -8.49
CA ALA A 89 7.75 -19.86 -8.40
C ALA A 89 6.52 -19.51 -9.25
N MET A 90 6.09 -18.25 -9.25
CA MET A 90 4.97 -17.77 -10.06
C MET A 90 5.25 -17.86 -11.56
N ILE A 91 6.44 -17.45 -12.01
CA ILE A 91 6.89 -17.59 -13.41
C ILE A 91 6.93 -19.07 -13.81
N GLN A 92 7.47 -19.94 -12.95
CA GLN A 92 7.49 -21.38 -13.19
C GLN A 92 6.07 -21.92 -13.35
N ARG A 93 5.16 -21.57 -12.44
CA ARG A 93 3.76 -22.02 -12.49
C ARG A 93 3.06 -21.56 -13.75
N CYS A 94 3.25 -20.30 -14.16
CA CYS A 94 2.66 -19.82 -15.40
C CYS A 94 3.12 -20.67 -16.60
N ASN A 95 4.41 -21.00 -16.68
CA ASN A 95 4.94 -21.86 -17.75
C ASN A 95 4.35 -23.28 -17.70
N GLU A 96 4.23 -23.88 -16.52
CA GLU A 96 3.59 -25.18 -16.33
C GLU A 96 2.13 -25.17 -16.83
N ARG A 97 1.33 -24.17 -16.45
CA ARG A 97 -0.08 -24.04 -16.86
C ARG A 97 -0.24 -23.84 -18.37
N ILE A 98 0.65 -23.04 -18.97
CA ILE A 98 0.70 -22.85 -20.42
C ILE A 98 1.01 -24.19 -21.12
N ASN A 99 1.99 -24.96 -20.61
CA ASN A 99 2.39 -26.25 -21.17
C ASN A 99 1.31 -27.33 -21.00
N ASP A 100 0.58 -27.31 -19.89
CA ASP A 100 -0.53 -28.22 -19.62
C ASP A 100 -1.80 -27.84 -20.41
N ASN A 101 -1.75 -26.82 -21.29
CA ASN A 101 -2.87 -26.31 -22.07
C ASN A 101 -4.08 -25.89 -21.20
N ILE A 102 -3.83 -25.38 -20.00
CA ILE A 102 -4.88 -24.90 -19.09
C ILE A 102 -4.92 -23.37 -19.14
N LEU A 103 -5.98 -22.80 -19.69
CA LEU A 103 -6.21 -21.36 -19.87
C LEU A 103 -4.96 -20.60 -20.34
N PRO A 104 -4.25 -21.05 -21.38
CA PRO A 104 -2.92 -20.55 -21.70
C PRO A 104 -2.89 -19.03 -21.99
N GLN A 105 -3.99 -18.45 -22.44
CA GLN A 105 -4.11 -17.00 -22.61
C GLN A 105 -4.04 -16.22 -21.28
N VAL A 106 -4.68 -16.72 -20.21
CA VAL A 106 -4.67 -16.07 -18.89
C VAL A 106 -3.27 -16.15 -18.29
N TRP A 107 -2.64 -17.31 -18.40
CA TRP A 107 -1.31 -17.54 -17.84
C TRP A 107 -0.20 -16.87 -18.64
N ARG A 108 -0.37 -16.61 -19.94
CA ARG A 108 0.54 -15.76 -20.72
C ARG A 108 0.47 -14.30 -20.28
N ASP A 109 -0.73 -13.78 -20.01
CA ASP A 109 -0.90 -12.43 -19.49
C ASP A 109 -0.25 -12.31 -18.10
N LYS A 110 -0.53 -13.26 -17.19
CA LYS A 110 0.10 -13.31 -15.85
C LYS A 110 1.62 -13.48 -15.91
N LEU A 111 2.13 -14.36 -16.78
CA LEU A 111 3.58 -14.54 -17.00
C LEU A 111 4.24 -13.23 -17.41
N LYS A 112 3.62 -12.50 -18.34
CA LYS A 112 4.13 -11.21 -18.80
C LYS A 112 4.24 -10.23 -17.64
N GLU A 113 3.20 -10.13 -16.79
CA GLU A 113 3.21 -9.27 -15.60
C GLU A 113 4.32 -9.67 -14.62
N CYS A 114 4.47 -10.97 -14.31
CA CYS A 114 5.53 -11.45 -13.43
C CYS A 114 6.94 -11.14 -13.98
N LEU A 115 7.14 -11.26 -15.29
CA LEU A 115 8.41 -10.92 -15.94
C LEU A 115 8.69 -9.40 -15.88
N GLU A 116 7.68 -8.57 -16.12
CA GLU A 116 7.79 -7.10 -15.99
C GLU A 116 8.15 -6.72 -14.54
N MET A 117 7.45 -7.27 -13.54
CA MET A 117 7.76 -7.06 -12.12
C MET A 117 9.17 -7.52 -11.76
N LYS A 118 9.63 -8.67 -12.27
CA LYS A 118 10.98 -9.17 -12.01
C LYS A 118 12.05 -8.23 -12.55
N VAL A 119 11.85 -7.70 -13.76
CA VAL A 119 12.78 -6.71 -14.35
C VAL A 119 12.82 -5.43 -13.51
N GLU A 120 11.67 -4.96 -13.04
CA GLU A 120 11.58 -3.79 -12.16
C GLU A 120 12.28 -4.04 -10.81
N MET A 121 12.04 -5.18 -10.16
CA MET A 121 12.70 -5.57 -8.91
C MET A 121 14.22 -5.68 -9.09
N GLU A 122 14.69 -6.29 -10.18
CA GLU A 122 16.11 -6.33 -10.49
C GLU A 122 16.70 -4.94 -10.72
N ALA A 123 15.97 -4.04 -11.38
CA ALA A 123 16.40 -2.67 -11.59
C ALA A 123 16.49 -1.89 -10.25
N LEU A 124 15.53 -2.11 -9.35
CA LEU A 124 15.56 -1.56 -7.99
C LEU A 124 16.78 -2.08 -7.21
N VAL A 125 17.03 -3.38 -7.24
CA VAL A 125 18.20 -3.98 -6.59
C VAL A 125 19.51 -3.45 -7.16
N LYS A 126 19.61 -3.31 -8.49
CA LYS A 126 20.79 -2.75 -9.17
C LYS A 126 21.01 -1.26 -8.83
N SER A 127 19.98 -0.54 -8.39
CA SER A 127 20.08 0.88 -8.05
C SER A 127 20.69 1.15 -6.67
N GLU A 128 20.83 0.13 -5.82
CA GLU A 128 21.38 0.25 -4.48
C GLU A 128 22.61 -0.67 -4.27
N ARG A 129 23.28 -0.55 -3.13
CA ARG A 129 24.43 -1.40 -2.78
C ARG A 129 23.99 -2.85 -2.57
N ARG A 130 24.87 -3.80 -2.93
CA ARG A 130 24.64 -5.24 -2.70
C ARG A 130 24.44 -5.52 -1.21
N GLY A 131 23.49 -6.40 -0.89
CA GLY A 131 23.25 -6.91 0.46
C GLY A 131 22.13 -6.22 1.25
N LEU A 132 21.44 -5.23 0.68
CA LEU A 132 20.21 -4.71 1.27
C LEU A 132 19.02 -5.65 0.98
N SER A 133 18.10 -5.78 1.94
CA SER A 133 16.85 -6.50 1.72
C SER A 133 15.90 -5.69 0.82
N MET A 134 14.99 -6.38 0.12
CA MET A 134 14.05 -5.72 -0.80
C MET A 134 13.22 -4.64 -0.09
N HIS A 135 12.74 -4.92 1.12
CA HIS A 135 12.00 -3.94 1.92
C HIS A 135 12.80 -2.66 2.23
N VAL A 136 14.10 -2.78 2.52
CA VAL A 136 14.97 -1.62 2.73
C VAL A 136 15.12 -0.82 1.43
N ILE A 137 15.28 -1.50 0.29
CA ILE A 137 15.39 -0.85 -1.03
C ILE A 137 14.12 -0.09 -1.37
N GLU A 138 12.96 -0.70 -1.20
CA GLU A 138 11.67 -0.02 -1.40
C GLU A 138 11.50 1.17 -0.48
N ARG A 139 11.87 1.04 0.80
CA ARG A 139 11.81 2.14 1.76
C ARG A 139 12.73 3.28 1.33
N LEU A 140 13.95 2.98 0.87
CA LEU A 140 14.86 3.98 0.31
C LEU A 140 14.24 4.71 -0.88
N LYS A 141 13.58 4.00 -1.82
CA LYS A 141 12.90 4.65 -2.96
C LYS A 141 11.74 5.55 -2.55
N ARG A 142 10.98 5.13 -1.54
CA ARG A 142 9.93 5.98 -0.96
C ARG A 142 10.54 7.24 -0.31
N LEU A 143 11.61 7.10 0.46
CA LEU A 143 12.32 8.23 1.06
C LEU A 143 12.90 9.18 0.00
N GLU A 144 13.46 8.65 -1.09
CA GLU A 144 13.92 9.44 -2.25
C GLU A 144 12.78 10.23 -2.90
N ALA A 145 11.62 9.61 -3.08
CA ALA A 145 10.44 10.28 -3.63
C ALA A 145 9.92 11.39 -2.69
N VAL A 146 9.86 11.14 -1.37
CA VAL A 146 9.49 12.16 -0.38
C VAL A 146 10.49 13.31 -0.38
N LYS A 147 11.80 13.02 -0.35
CA LYS A 147 12.86 14.03 -0.42
C LYS A 147 12.71 14.89 -1.68
N LYS A 148 12.50 14.26 -2.85
CA LYS A 148 12.29 14.97 -4.11
C LYS A 148 11.07 15.91 -4.02
N ALA A 149 9.96 15.43 -3.49
CA ALA A 149 8.76 16.26 -3.33
C ALA A 149 8.98 17.45 -2.38
N LEU A 150 9.73 17.27 -1.29
CA LEU A 150 10.09 18.36 -0.37
C LEU A 150 11.04 19.37 -1.01
N LEU A 151 11.99 18.92 -1.84
CA LEU A 151 12.87 19.81 -2.60
C LEU A 151 12.09 20.65 -3.62
N GLU A 152 11.08 20.07 -4.27
CA GLU A 152 10.27 20.75 -5.28
C GLU A 152 9.23 21.72 -4.66
N ASN A 153 8.62 21.35 -3.54
CA ASN A 153 7.51 22.11 -2.94
C ASN A 153 7.94 22.96 -1.72
N GLY A 154 9.18 22.83 -1.27
CA GLY A 154 9.71 23.45 -0.07
C GLY A 154 9.62 22.54 1.15
N ASP A 155 10.69 22.51 1.93
CA ASP A 155 10.80 21.70 3.15
C ASP A 155 10.36 22.50 4.38
N LYS A 156 9.06 22.87 4.41
CA LYS A 156 8.48 23.72 5.47
C LYS A 156 8.80 23.22 6.87
N TYR A 157 8.74 21.90 7.06
CA TYR A 157 8.95 21.23 8.33
C TYR A 157 10.38 20.72 8.52
N LYS A 158 11.34 21.08 7.67
CA LYS A 158 12.76 20.71 7.82
C LYS A 158 12.98 19.20 7.97
N SER A 159 12.26 18.40 7.20
CA SER A 159 12.30 16.93 7.23
C SER A 159 13.45 16.34 6.42
N ILE A 160 14.00 17.07 5.44
CA ILE A 160 15.07 16.57 4.56
C ILE A 160 16.31 16.09 5.35
N PRO A 161 16.81 16.81 6.37
CA PRO A 161 17.94 16.34 7.16
C PRO A 161 17.72 14.98 7.83
N ASN A 162 16.49 14.70 8.30
CA ASN A 162 16.15 13.39 8.86
C ASN A 162 16.14 12.31 7.78
N ILE A 163 15.50 12.59 6.64
CA ILE A 163 15.41 11.65 5.52
C ILE A 163 16.81 11.25 5.05
N ASP A 164 17.71 12.23 4.90
CA ASP A 164 19.10 11.96 4.51
C ASP A 164 19.80 11.02 5.48
N LYS A 165 19.62 11.25 6.78
CA LYS A 165 20.27 10.47 7.83
C LYS A 165 19.70 9.07 7.98
N ILE A 166 18.40 8.92 7.77
CA ILE A 166 17.74 7.62 7.70
C ILE A 166 18.26 6.83 6.49
N MET A 167 18.28 7.45 5.30
CA MET A 167 18.80 6.82 4.08
C MET A 167 20.27 6.40 4.23
N ASP A 168 21.10 7.27 4.80
CA ASP A 168 22.51 6.98 5.09
C ASP A 168 22.64 5.78 6.04
N SER A 169 21.81 5.72 7.08
CA SER A 169 21.85 4.64 8.08
C SER A 169 21.41 3.29 7.53
N TYR A 170 20.43 3.27 6.61
CA TYR A 170 20.08 2.06 5.87
C TYR A 170 21.22 1.62 4.94
N ARG A 171 21.82 2.55 4.18
CA ARG A 171 22.87 2.25 3.20
C ARG A 171 24.21 1.86 3.82
N SER A 172 24.50 2.36 5.02
CA SER A 172 25.68 1.98 5.80
C SER A 172 25.48 0.64 6.54
N GLY A 173 24.24 0.22 6.73
CA GLY A 173 23.88 -0.91 7.59
C GLY A 173 24.07 -0.64 9.09
N THR A 174 24.31 0.62 9.49
CA THR A 174 24.37 0.99 10.92
C THR A 174 23.00 0.90 11.57
N TYR A 175 21.95 1.09 10.78
CA TYR A 175 20.58 0.79 11.18
C TYR A 175 20.14 -0.51 10.53
N LYS A 176 19.89 -1.51 11.36
CA LYS A 176 19.20 -2.74 10.94
C LYS A 176 17.76 -2.62 11.36
N TRP A 177 16.90 -2.87 10.39
CA TRP A 177 15.49 -2.90 10.63
C TRP A 177 15.12 -4.09 11.52
N GLU A 178 14.47 -3.81 12.65
CA GLU A 178 13.93 -4.83 13.55
C GLU A 178 12.40 -4.69 13.63
N HIS A 179 11.69 -5.81 13.47
CA HIS A 179 10.23 -5.84 13.51
C HIS A 179 9.69 -5.29 14.85
N GLY A 180 8.61 -4.52 14.77
CA GLY A 180 7.95 -3.92 15.95
C GLY A 180 8.74 -2.80 16.63
N THR A 181 9.87 -2.36 16.06
CA THR A 181 10.66 -1.25 16.58
C THR A 181 10.47 0.02 15.75
N ALA A 182 10.52 1.17 16.43
CA ALA A 182 10.51 2.48 15.83
C ALA A 182 11.83 3.20 16.12
N THR A 183 12.22 4.09 15.22
CA THR A 183 13.28 5.08 15.46
C THR A 183 12.75 6.49 15.34
N TYR A 184 13.24 7.35 16.21
CA TYR A 184 12.83 8.73 16.33
C TYR A 184 13.98 9.60 15.89
N TRP A 185 13.72 10.52 14.97
CA TRP A 185 14.73 11.37 14.37
C TRP A 185 14.34 12.83 14.54
N SER A 186 15.31 13.67 14.85
CA SER A 186 15.12 15.12 14.79
C SER A 186 16.36 15.83 14.33
N LYS A 187 16.18 16.85 13.50
CA LYS A 187 17.25 17.75 13.01
C LYS A 187 18.47 16.99 12.45
N GLY A 188 18.22 15.88 11.75
CA GLY A 188 19.24 15.02 11.15
C GLY A 188 20.02 14.16 12.15
N SER A 189 19.41 13.81 13.28
CA SER A 189 20.01 12.90 14.27
C SER A 189 19.00 11.89 14.78
N LEU A 190 19.47 10.67 15.05
CA LEU A 190 18.71 9.65 15.77
C LEU A 190 18.63 10.08 17.24
N ILE A 191 17.44 10.45 17.70
CA ILE A 191 17.22 10.91 19.08
C ILE A 191 16.82 9.76 20.02
N ALA A 192 16.19 8.71 19.48
CA ALA A 192 15.89 7.49 20.23
C ALA A 192 15.62 6.29 19.31
N GLY A 193 15.83 5.08 19.84
CA GLY A 193 15.58 3.80 19.16
C GLY A 193 16.84 3.18 18.55
N PRO A 194 16.73 1.99 17.92
CA PRO A 194 15.50 1.19 17.75
C PRO A 194 14.95 0.71 19.08
N LYS A 195 13.64 0.84 19.27
CA LYS A 195 12.91 0.30 20.43
C LYS A 195 11.45 0.10 20.10
N ARG A 196 10.74 -0.70 20.89
CA ARG A 196 9.28 -0.84 20.77
C ARG A 196 8.63 0.54 20.84
N PHE A 197 7.73 0.80 19.92
CA PHE A 197 6.96 2.04 19.91
C PHE A 197 6.13 2.16 21.19
N ASP A 198 6.07 3.39 21.70
CA ASP A 198 5.29 3.77 22.86
C ASP A 198 4.71 5.17 22.62
N ASP A 199 3.40 5.34 22.82
CA ASP A 199 2.68 6.58 22.55
C ASP A 199 3.17 7.73 23.45
N ASN A 200 3.43 7.45 24.73
CA ASN A 200 3.90 8.46 25.67
C ASN A 200 5.30 8.95 25.30
N GLU A 201 6.15 8.03 24.86
CA GLU A 201 7.48 8.33 24.38
C GLU A 201 7.46 9.12 23.07
N LEU A 202 6.57 8.78 22.13
CA LEU A 202 6.36 9.59 20.92
C LEU A 202 6.03 11.04 21.29
N LEU A 203 5.02 11.24 22.15
CA LEU A 203 4.59 12.58 22.57
C LEU A 203 5.69 13.32 23.32
N ARG A 204 6.39 12.63 24.23
CA ARG A 204 7.49 13.21 25.00
C ARG A 204 8.62 13.64 24.08
N LEU A 205 9.05 12.77 23.17
CA LEU A 205 10.15 13.04 22.24
C LEU A 205 9.79 14.12 21.23
N SER A 206 8.56 14.11 20.68
CA SER A 206 8.12 15.14 19.73
C SER A 206 8.07 16.52 20.40
N THR A 207 7.52 16.61 21.62
CA THR A 207 7.45 17.86 22.39
C THR A 207 8.85 18.40 22.70
N GLN A 208 9.80 17.53 23.08
CA GLN A 208 11.17 17.93 23.39
C GLN A 208 11.99 18.36 22.18
N ASN A 209 11.59 17.95 20.98
CA ASN A 209 12.38 18.09 19.75
C ASN A 209 11.70 18.96 18.69
N ASP A 210 10.87 19.92 19.11
CA ASP A 210 10.18 20.87 18.23
C ASP A 210 9.28 20.10 17.24
N SER A 211 8.17 19.58 17.75
CA SER A 211 7.22 18.68 17.07
C SER A 211 6.92 19.08 15.63
N ASP A 212 6.85 20.39 15.39
CA ASP A 212 6.41 21.00 14.14
C ASP A 212 7.58 21.23 13.17
N ASN A 213 8.83 21.07 13.61
CA ASN A 213 10.03 21.34 12.80
C ASN A 213 11.04 20.21 12.90
N GLY A 214 10.85 19.23 12.03
CA GLY A 214 11.88 18.26 11.70
C GLY A 214 11.94 17.14 12.71
N PHE A 215 10.79 16.74 13.27
CA PHE A 215 10.62 15.48 13.97
C PHE A 215 10.12 14.42 12.99
N TRP A 216 10.69 13.21 13.04
CA TRP A 216 10.32 12.12 12.16
C TRP A 216 10.27 10.80 12.92
N LEU A 217 9.16 10.09 12.76
CA LEU A 217 8.98 8.74 13.24
C LEU A 217 9.16 7.77 12.08
N GLU A 218 10.20 6.94 12.15
CA GLU A 218 10.51 5.95 11.13
C GLU A 218 9.92 4.58 11.54
N LEU A 219 9.23 3.93 10.59
CA LEU A 219 8.74 2.53 10.63
C LEU A 219 7.45 2.22 11.41
N VAL A 220 6.48 3.14 11.41
CA VAL A 220 5.08 2.78 11.63
C VAL A 220 4.27 3.12 10.39
N THR A 221 3.33 2.25 10.01
CA THR A 221 2.33 2.56 8.98
C THR A 221 0.97 2.67 9.64
N LEU A 222 0.08 3.45 9.05
CA LEU A 222 -1.31 3.45 9.50
C LEU A 222 -2.09 2.35 8.81
N GLN A 223 -2.87 1.64 9.62
CA GLN A 223 -3.78 0.61 9.19
C GLN A 223 -5.22 1.02 9.46
N PHE A 224 -6.10 0.74 8.50
CA PHE A 224 -7.53 1.02 8.57
C PHE A 224 -8.31 -0.28 8.48
N ARG A 225 -9.41 -0.36 9.23
CA ARG A 225 -10.45 -1.37 9.04
C ARG A 225 -11.82 -0.79 9.36
N THR A 226 -12.88 -1.45 8.91
CA THR A 226 -14.22 -1.11 9.35
C THR A 226 -14.47 -1.64 10.77
N PRO A 227 -15.16 -0.89 11.65
CA PRO A 227 -15.48 -1.36 12.99
C PRO A 227 -16.22 -2.70 12.97
N GLY A 228 -15.73 -3.66 13.76
CA GLY A 228 -16.28 -5.03 13.80
C GLY A 228 -15.69 -6.00 12.78
N SER A 229 -14.85 -5.53 11.85
CA SER A 229 -14.05 -6.42 11.00
C SER A 229 -12.85 -6.98 11.77
N THR A 230 -12.61 -8.28 11.66
CA THR A 230 -11.36 -8.93 12.10
C THR A 230 -10.30 -8.93 11.01
N VAL A 231 -10.68 -8.61 9.77
CA VAL A 231 -9.77 -8.52 8.63
C VAL A 231 -9.04 -7.19 8.72
N ALA A 232 -7.87 -7.24 9.35
CA ALA A 232 -6.90 -6.16 9.41
C ALA A 232 -6.12 -6.08 8.08
N ILE A 233 -6.82 -5.82 6.97
CA ILE A 233 -6.14 -5.49 5.71
C ILE A 233 -6.14 -3.98 5.61
N GLY A 234 -5.02 -3.41 6.05
CA GLY A 234 -4.79 -1.98 5.93
C GLY A 234 -4.47 -1.55 4.52
N VAL A 235 -5.11 -0.47 4.12
CA VAL A 235 -4.42 0.48 3.25
C VAL A 235 -3.27 1.04 4.08
N ASN A 236 -2.05 0.54 3.87
CA ASN A 236 -0.85 1.03 4.52
C ASN A 236 -0.60 2.47 4.08
N LEU A 237 -0.94 3.42 4.93
CA LEU A 237 -0.59 4.81 4.65
C LEU A 237 0.82 5.04 5.17
N ASN A 238 1.75 5.02 4.23
CA ASN A 238 3.16 5.26 4.47
C ASN A 238 3.48 6.75 4.72
N HIS A 239 2.46 7.61 4.64
CA HIS A 239 2.57 9.04 4.88
C HIS A 239 1.56 9.46 5.94
N ILE A 240 2.08 9.85 7.09
CA ILE A 240 1.34 10.58 8.12
C ILE A 240 1.72 12.04 7.92
N ASP A 241 0.78 12.85 7.43
CA ASP A 241 0.96 14.30 7.38
C ASP A 241 0.22 14.88 8.60
N ASP A 242 0.96 15.20 9.67
CA ASP A 242 0.37 15.89 10.83
C ASP A 242 0.15 17.36 10.45
N THR A 243 -1.06 17.68 9.99
CA THR A 243 -1.45 19.05 9.67
C THR A 243 -2.07 19.80 10.85
N GLY A 244 -2.14 19.20 12.04
CA GLY A 244 -2.89 19.77 13.15
C GLY A 244 -4.41 19.49 13.12
N SER A 245 -4.91 18.71 12.15
CA SER A 245 -6.34 18.33 12.07
C SER A 245 -6.74 17.26 13.09
N GLY A 246 -7.89 17.45 13.74
CA GLY A 246 -8.51 16.43 14.60
C GLY A 246 -9.19 15.28 13.84
N ASN A 247 -9.34 15.41 12.52
CA ASN A 247 -9.99 14.41 11.68
C ASN A 247 -9.02 13.85 10.64
N ILE A 248 -9.12 12.53 10.43
CA ILE A 248 -8.47 11.83 9.34
C ILE A 248 -9.24 12.11 8.05
N THR A 249 -8.57 12.25 6.92
CA THR A 249 -9.22 12.36 5.61
C THR A 249 -8.82 11.18 4.71
N CYS A 250 -9.77 10.69 3.91
CA CYS A 250 -9.56 9.60 2.95
C CYS A 250 -10.26 9.92 1.63
N PHE A 251 -9.80 9.31 0.53
CA PHE A 251 -10.56 9.32 -0.72
C PHE A 251 -11.61 8.23 -0.71
N GLU A 252 -12.73 8.48 -1.40
CA GLU A 252 -13.83 7.53 -1.58
C GLU A 252 -13.33 6.18 -2.11
N SER A 253 -12.45 6.18 -3.12
CA SER A 253 -11.91 4.93 -3.67
C SER A 253 -11.10 4.09 -2.67
N ASP A 254 -10.50 4.71 -1.67
CA ASP A 254 -9.80 3.98 -0.62
C ASP A 254 -10.75 3.42 0.43
N VAL A 255 -11.79 4.17 0.77
CA VAL A 255 -12.87 3.68 1.63
C VAL A 255 -13.56 2.50 0.97
N ASP A 256 -13.83 2.56 -0.34
CA ASP A 256 -14.41 1.46 -1.10
C ASP A 256 -13.55 0.20 -1.03
N LYS A 257 -12.23 0.33 -1.15
CA LYS A 257 -11.30 -0.80 -0.96
C LYS A 257 -11.37 -1.36 0.46
N ILE A 258 -11.33 -0.50 1.49
CA ILE A 258 -11.40 -0.92 2.89
C ILE A 258 -12.72 -1.67 3.16
N VAL A 259 -13.84 -1.14 2.68
CA VAL A 259 -15.17 -1.75 2.82
C VAL A 259 -15.24 -3.08 2.06
N ALA A 260 -14.80 -3.11 0.81
CA ALA A 260 -14.81 -4.33 -0.02
C ALA A 260 -13.98 -5.45 0.61
N ILE A 261 -12.79 -5.12 1.12
CA ILE A 261 -11.91 -6.10 1.74
C ILE A 261 -12.45 -6.57 3.09
N SER A 262 -13.00 -5.65 3.89
CA SER A 262 -13.55 -6.01 5.20
C SER A 262 -14.85 -6.81 5.13
N GLY A 263 -15.58 -6.73 4.02
CA GLY A 263 -16.94 -7.27 3.89
C GLY A 263 -17.98 -6.58 4.77
N VAL A 264 -17.60 -5.51 5.48
CA VAL A 264 -18.45 -4.80 6.45
C VAL A 264 -18.56 -3.34 6.04
N LYS A 265 -19.78 -2.80 6.04
CA LYS A 265 -20.02 -1.39 5.72
C LYS A 265 -19.49 -0.49 6.85
N ALA A 266 -18.73 0.54 6.49
CA ALA A 266 -18.29 1.55 7.45
C ALA A 266 -19.50 2.31 8.06
N PRO A 267 -19.59 2.49 9.39
CA PRO A 267 -20.64 3.27 10.02
C PRO A 267 -20.60 4.73 9.56
N PHE A 268 -21.75 5.25 9.15
CA PHE A 268 -21.92 6.66 8.84
C PHE A 268 -22.05 7.49 10.13
N CYS A 269 -21.39 8.66 10.18
CA CYS A 269 -21.53 9.63 11.25
C CYS A 269 -22.43 10.80 10.86
N PHE A 270 -21.97 11.64 9.94
CA PHE A 270 -22.68 12.84 9.51
C PHE A 270 -22.18 13.33 8.14
N THR A 271 -22.93 14.25 7.53
CA THR A 271 -22.55 14.94 6.29
C THR A 271 -22.18 16.38 6.61
N GLY A 272 -20.99 16.80 6.20
CA GLY A 272 -20.51 18.18 6.30
C GLY A 272 -20.59 18.89 4.94
N VAL A 273 -20.98 20.17 4.95
CA VAL A 273 -20.97 21.02 3.76
C VAL A 273 -19.99 22.16 3.98
N ALA A 274 -18.98 22.28 3.12
CA ALA A 274 -18.02 23.37 3.14
C ALA A 274 -18.21 24.24 1.90
N ARG A 275 -18.42 25.55 2.08
CA ARG A 275 -18.51 26.48 0.95
C ARG A 275 -17.10 26.86 0.49
N THR A 276 -16.78 26.52 -0.75
CA THR A 276 -15.52 26.88 -1.40
C THR A 276 -15.74 27.93 -2.48
N VAL A 277 -14.66 28.47 -3.06
CA VAL A 277 -14.74 29.38 -4.22
C VAL A 277 -15.40 28.69 -5.43
N GLY A 278 -15.31 27.36 -5.52
CA GLY A 278 -15.94 26.54 -6.57
C GLY A 278 -17.37 26.10 -6.26
N GLY A 279 -17.97 26.57 -5.16
CA GLY A 279 -19.29 26.14 -4.68
C GLY A 279 -19.25 25.27 -3.43
N ASP A 280 -20.40 24.75 -3.06
CA ASP A 280 -20.56 23.91 -1.86
C ASP A 280 -19.96 22.51 -2.13
N VAL A 281 -18.99 22.12 -1.30
CA VAL A 281 -18.38 20.79 -1.29
C VAL A 281 -19.00 19.99 -0.17
N VAL A 282 -19.64 18.88 -0.54
CA VAL A 282 -20.21 17.93 0.40
C VAL A 282 -19.14 16.89 0.73
N SER A 283 -18.94 16.65 2.02
CA SER A 283 -18.08 15.60 2.55
C SER A 283 -18.88 14.72 3.50
N ILE A 284 -18.65 13.42 3.46
CA ILE A 284 -19.26 12.50 4.42
C ILE A 284 -18.23 12.12 5.46
N THR A 285 -18.64 12.01 6.71
CA THR A 285 -17.80 11.49 7.79
C THR A 285 -18.30 10.09 8.14
N ILE A 286 -17.40 9.12 8.11
CA ILE A 286 -17.62 7.73 8.54
C ILE A 286 -16.75 7.43 9.76
N VAL A 287 -16.96 6.27 10.39
CA VAL A 287 -16.06 5.74 11.42
C VAL A 287 -15.25 4.60 10.85
N LEU A 288 -13.93 4.70 10.98
CA LEU A 288 -13.00 3.59 10.76
C LEU A 288 -12.27 3.27 12.06
N GLU A 289 -11.85 2.02 12.22
CA GLU A 289 -10.87 1.67 13.23
C GLU A 289 -9.48 1.86 12.64
N VAL A 290 -8.60 2.49 13.42
CA VAL A 290 -7.25 2.85 13.01
C VAL A 290 -6.26 2.35 14.06
N ALA A 291 -5.15 1.79 13.58
CA ALA A 291 -4.00 1.46 14.39
C ALA A 291 -2.72 1.83 13.65
N LEU A 292 -1.68 2.19 14.40
CA LEU A 292 -0.33 2.10 13.88
C LEU A 292 0.03 0.62 13.84
N VAL A 293 0.48 0.15 12.69
CA VAL A 293 1.01 -1.19 12.53
C VAL A 293 2.50 -1.14 12.27
N GLY A 294 3.16 -2.17 12.77
CA GLY A 294 4.54 -2.41 12.51
C GLY A 294 4.73 -2.99 11.11
N PRO A 295 5.99 -3.07 10.68
CA PRO A 295 6.42 -3.82 9.50
C PRO A 295 5.87 -5.23 9.33
N ASP A 296 5.62 -5.92 10.43
CA ASP A 296 5.09 -7.28 10.51
C ASP A 296 3.57 -7.34 10.31
N GLY A 297 2.92 -6.19 10.09
CA GLY A 297 1.47 -6.07 10.01
C GLY A 297 0.78 -6.14 11.36
N ASN A 298 1.53 -6.31 12.46
CA ASN A 298 0.95 -6.34 13.80
C ASN A 298 0.65 -4.93 14.29
N ALA A 299 -0.50 -4.77 14.94
CA ALA A 299 -0.88 -3.53 15.57
C ALA A 299 0.08 -3.19 16.71
N VAL A 300 0.69 -2.02 16.59
CA VAL A 300 1.62 -1.43 17.55
C VAL A 300 0.86 -0.56 18.55
N THR A 301 -0.22 0.08 18.11
CA THR A 301 -1.22 0.71 18.97
C THR A 301 -2.48 -0.14 19.05
N GLN A 302 -3.30 0.08 20.07
CA GLN A 302 -4.66 -0.46 20.07
C GLN A 302 -5.46 0.10 18.88
N TRP A 303 -6.35 -0.73 18.34
CA TRP A 303 -7.35 -0.27 17.38
C TRP A 303 -8.30 0.70 18.07
N SER A 304 -8.37 1.91 17.55
CA SER A 304 -9.23 2.96 18.07
C SER A 304 -10.18 3.44 16.98
N ARG A 305 -11.39 3.87 17.35
CA ARG A 305 -12.38 4.37 16.39
C ARG A 305 -12.14 5.85 16.11
N TRP A 306 -12.13 6.20 14.83
CA TRP A 306 -11.85 7.55 14.37
C TRP A 306 -12.89 8.04 13.37
N PRO A 307 -13.33 9.30 13.49
CA PRO A 307 -14.05 9.97 12.42
C PRO A 307 -13.10 10.19 11.23
N VAL A 308 -13.51 9.71 10.07
CA VAL A 308 -12.79 9.85 8.81
C VAL A 308 -13.65 10.62 7.83
N VAL A 309 -13.17 11.78 7.40
CA VAL A 309 -13.81 12.61 6.37
C VAL A 309 -13.45 12.05 5.00
N VAL A 310 -14.46 11.69 4.22
CA VAL A 310 -14.31 11.11 2.89
C VAL A 310 -14.49 12.20 1.85
N HIS A 311 -13.49 12.34 0.98
CA HIS A 311 -13.54 13.18 -0.20
C HIS A 311 -13.81 12.33 -1.43
N GLY A 312 -14.73 12.78 -2.30
CA GLY A 312 -15.04 12.09 -3.54
C GLY A 312 -13.83 11.94 -4.46
N GLY A 313 -13.78 10.83 -5.20
CA GLY A 313 -12.75 10.56 -6.21
C GLY A 313 -11.68 9.56 -5.79
N THR A 314 -10.54 9.60 -6.50
CA THR A 314 -9.39 8.71 -6.28
C THR A 314 -8.10 9.50 -6.27
N ALA A 315 -7.09 9.04 -5.53
CA ALA A 315 -5.74 9.56 -5.64
C ALA A 315 -5.23 9.31 -7.08
N SER A 316 -5.15 10.36 -7.91
CA SER A 316 -4.63 10.26 -9.28
C SER A 316 -3.16 10.67 -9.31
N GLY A 317 -2.25 9.70 -9.29
CA GLY A 317 -0.80 9.90 -9.33
C GLY A 317 -0.07 8.85 -8.50
N GLN A 318 1.27 8.77 -8.59
CA GLN A 318 2.16 7.81 -7.86
C GLN A 318 2.10 7.88 -6.30
N SER A 319 1.05 8.46 -5.75
CA SER A 319 0.69 8.51 -4.33
C SER A 319 -0.60 7.69 -4.18
N GLU A 320 -0.51 6.36 -4.28
CA GLU A 320 -1.65 5.42 -4.22
C GLU A 320 -2.27 5.24 -2.82
N THR A 321 -2.15 6.22 -1.94
CA THR A 321 -2.53 6.06 -0.54
C THR A 321 -3.31 7.26 -0.04
N CYS A 322 -4.36 7.00 0.75
CA CYS A 322 -5.04 8.03 1.52
C CYS A 322 -4.03 8.97 2.20
N ARG A 323 -4.39 10.24 2.35
CA ARG A 323 -3.67 11.13 3.24
C ARG A 323 -4.31 11.04 4.61
N ALA A 324 -3.94 10.05 5.41
CA ALA A 324 -4.36 10.11 6.80
C ALA A 324 -3.60 11.21 7.50
N ILE A 325 -4.36 12.24 7.82
CA ILE A 325 -3.92 13.35 8.61
C ILE A 325 -4.21 12.97 10.06
N LEU A 326 -3.18 12.61 10.82
CA LEU A 326 -3.30 12.36 12.25
C LEU A 326 -2.61 13.46 13.02
N THR A 327 -3.32 14.04 13.98
CA THR A 327 -2.69 14.77 15.07
C THR A 327 -2.24 13.81 16.15
N THR A 328 -1.03 14.03 16.66
CA THR A 328 -0.56 13.43 17.92
C THR A 328 -1.59 13.61 19.06
N ASN A 329 -2.29 14.76 19.09
CA ASN A 329 -3.36 15.03 20.08
C ASN A 329 -4.61 14.16 19.93
N GLY A 330 -4.94 13.65 18.74
CA GLY A 330 -6.10 12.80 18.53
C GLY A 330 -5.88 11.36 19.06
N ILE A 331 -4.67 10.82 18.91
CA ILE A 331 -4.32 9.45 19.33
C ILE A 331 -4.51 9.29 20.84
N HIS A 332 -4.22 10.36 21.60
CA HIS A 332 -4.38 10.37 23.05
C HIS A 332 -5.83 10.51 23.53
N ARG A 333 -6.74 11.15 22.77
CA ARG A 333 -8.12 11.39 23.25
C ARG A 333 -9.03 10.17 23.18
N ASN A 334 -8.70 9.20 22.33
CA ASN A 334 -9.52 7.99 22.13
C ASN A 334 -8.92 6.72 22.78
N SER A 335 -7.78 6.85 23.46
CA SER A 335 -7.09 5.74 24.15
C SER A 335 -7.37 5.63 25.65
N THR A 336 -8.09 6.61 26.22
CA THR A 336 -8.68 6.60 27.57
C THR A 336 -10.16 6.30 27.51
#